data_AF-A0A6J0CG73-F1
#
_entry.id   AF-A0A6J0CG73-F1
#
_cell.length_a   1.000
_cell.length_b   1.000
_cell.length_c   1.000
_cell.angle_alpha   90.00
_cell.angle_beta   90.00
_cell.angle_gamma   90.00
#
_symmetry.space_group_name_H-M   'P 1'
#
loop_
_entity.id
_entity.type
_entity.pdbx_description
1 polymer ?
#
loop_
_entity_poly.entity_id
_entity_poly.type
_entity_poly.pdbx_seq_one_letter_code
_entity_poly.pdbx_strand_id
1 'polypeptide(L)'
;MSITSVQTAPESLSRHGSNISLSCHSLCGSVDDGLQDSHPQYQDTILTIEELRAQLNSCFTCGVSWSAEHVSLDCSECGGYSLERPCPLCDGRCHAIWKRDLTMSHASGKARWIGECALSCGPSLEESLVPALEKLRATS
;
A
#
# COMPACT_ATOMS: atom_id res chain seq x y z
N MET A 1 -46.56 -28.21 4.93
CA MET A 1 -45.62 -28.96 4.09
C MET A 1 -45.63 -28.26 2.74
N SER A 2 -44.65 -27.41 2.46
CA SER A 2 -44.56 -26.69 1.19
C SER A 2 -43.11 -26.74 0.72
N ILE A 3 -42.96 -27.18 -0.52
CA ILE A 3 -41.72 -27.52 -1.20
C ILE A 3 -41.19 -26.34 -2.03
N THR A 4 -39.86 -26.20 -2.00
CA THR A 4 -38.91 -25.70 -3.03
C THR A 4 -39.12 -24.33 -3.71
N SER A 5 -38.05 -23.52 -3.77
CA SER A 5 -37.16 -23.51 -4.95
C SER A 5 -35.95 -22.59 -4.71
N VAL A 6 -34.74 -23.14 -4.88
CA VAL A 6 -33.47 -22.42 -4.87
C VAL A 6 -33.12 -22.08 -6.32
N GLN A 7 -33.03 -20.79 -6.65
CA GLN A 7 -32.50 -20.35 -7.94
C GLN A 7 -31.03 -19.96 -7.77
N THR A 8 -30.17 -20.79 -8.36
CA THR A 8 -28.75 -20.53 -8.56
C THR A 8 -28.57 -19.70 -9.82
N ALA A 9 -28.12 -18.46 -9.70
CA ALA A 9 -27.81 -17.60 -10.84
C ALA A 9 -26.35 -17.83 -11.31
N PRO A 10 -26.08 -17.85 -12.62
CA PRO A 10 -24.76 -18.12 -13.16
C PRO A 10 -23.84 -16.90 -13.03
N GLU A 11 -22.65 -17.16 -12.50
CA GLU A 11 -21.53 -16.23 -12.35
C GLU A 11 -21.00 -15.80 -13.73
N SER A 12 -21.14 -14.52 -14.09
CA SER A 12 -20.42 -13.93 -15.21
C SER A 12 -19.10 -13.33 -14.72
N LEU A 13 -18.07 -14.17 -14.64
CA LEU A 13 -16.69 -13.73 -14.43
C LEU A 13 -16.20 -12.98 -15.68
N SER A 14 -16.42 -11.66 -15.72
CA SER A 14 -15.74 -10.77 -16.66
C SER A 14 -14.32 -10.48 -16.13
N ARG A 15 -13.41 -11.42 -16.38
CA ARG A 15 -11.97 -11.22 -16.21
C ARG A 15 -11.46 -10.31 -17.34
N HIS A 16 -11.56 -9.01 -17.13
CA HIS A 16 -10.68 -8.06 -17.82
C HIS A 16 -9.63 -7.58 -16.83
N GLY A 17 -8.67 -8.47 -16.54
CA GLY A 17 -7.38 -8.04 -16.03
C GLY A 17 -6.65 -7.37 -17.18
N SER A 18 -6.56 -6.05 -17.15
CA SER A 18 -5.66 -5.29 -18.01
C SER A 18 -4.24 -5.71 -17.65
N ASN A 19 -3.68 -6.62 -18.44
CA ASN A 19 -2.31 -7.10 -18.30
C ASN A 19 -1.37 -5.99 -18.77
N ILE A 20 -1.08 -5.02 -17.92
CA ILE A 20 0.10 -4.17 -18.11
C ILE A 20 1.25 -4.90 -17.41
N SER A 21 1.76 -5.92 -18.09
CA SER A 21 2.95 -6.65 -17.67
C SER A 21 4.15 -5.72 -17.82
N LEU A 22 4.63 -5.16 -16.73
CA LEU A 22 6.00 -4.65 -16.65
C LEU A 22 6.91 -5.88 -16.45
N SER A 23 7.17 -6.59 -17.55
CA SER A 23 8.18 -7.64 -17.57
C SER A 23 9.54 -7.02 -17.29
N CYS A 24 10.12 -7.35 -16.14
CA CYS A 24 11.52 -7.12 -15.84
C CYS A 24 12.36 -7.97 -16.82
N HIS A 25 12.88 -7.34 -17.86
CA HIS A 25 13.82 -7.95 -18.80
C HIS A 25 15.04 -8.48 -18.03
N SER A 26 15.02 -9.76 -17.67
CA SER A 26 16.23 -10.51 -17.34
C SER A 26 16.96 -10.73 -18.66
N LEU A 27 18.07 -10.03 -18.86
CA LEU A 27 18.96 -10.31 -20.00
C LEU A 27 19.52 -11.73 -19.85
N CYS A 28 18.94 -12.70 -20.57
CA CYS A 28 19.68 -13.89 -20.98
C CYS A 28 20.16 -13.65 -22.42
N GLY A 29 21.47 -13.46 -22.56
CA GLY A 29 22.11 -13.31 -23.87
C GLY A 29 22.05 -14.62 -24.64
N SER A 30 21.39 -14.61 -25.78
CA SER A 30 21.63 -15.58 -26.85
C SER A 30 22.31 -14.84 -27.98
N VAL A 31 23.49 -15.31 -28.38
CA VAL A 31 24.21 -14.80 -29.54
C VAL A 31 23.62 -15.44 -30.79
N ASP A 32 23.03 -14.65 -31.67
CA ASP A 32 22.89 -15.02 -33.06
C ASP A 32 23.41 -13.89 -33.97
N ASP A 33 24.23 -14.32 -34.92
CA ASP A 33 24.94 -13.54 -35.92
C ASP A 33 24.00 -13.28 -37.10
N GLY A 34 23.67 -12.03 -37.35
CA GLY A 34 22.74 -11.64 -38.41
C GLY A 34 22.65 -10.12 -38.55
N LEU A 35 23.48 -9.57 -39.44
CA LEU A 35 23.56 -8.15 -39.78
C LEU A 35 22.21 -7.60 -40.31
N GLN A 36 21.45 -6.91 -39.47
CA GLN A 36 20.50 -5.87 -39.91
C GLN A 36 20.48 -4.76 -38.87
N ASP A 37 21.17 -3.67 -39.20
CA ASP A 37 21.15 -2.39 -38.50
C ASP A 37 19.72 -1.84 -38.51
N SER A 38 18.99 -2.11 -37.43
CA SER A 38 17.78 -1.38 -37.07
C SER A 38 17.79 -1.22 -35.56
N HIS A 39 18.48 -0.16 -35.15
CA HIS A 39 18.44 0.41 -33.80
C HIS A 39 17.02 0.26 -33.24
N PRO A 40 16.78 -0.49 -32.15
CA PRO A 40 15.49 -0.45 -31.50
C PRO A 40 15.30 1.00 -31.08
N GLN A 41 14.33 1.70 -31.70
CA GLN A 41 13.92 3.00 -31.24
C GLN A 41 13.47 2.82 -29.80
N TYR A 42 14.38 3.13 -28.87
CA TYR A 42 14.08 3.32 -27.47
C TYR A 42 13.20 4.57 -27.44
N GLN A 43 11.90 4.38 -27.72
CA GLN A 43 10.91 5.40 -27.50
C GLN A 43 10.83 5.56 -26.00
N ASP A 44 11.64 6.49 -25.48
CA ASP A 44 11.51 7.05 -24.15
C ASP A 44 10.07 7.55 -24.04
N THR A 45 9.21 6.70 -23.50
CA THR A 45 7.81 7.06 -23.26
C THR A 45 7.87 7.98 -22.06
N ILE A 46 7.98 9.28 -22.34
CA ILE A 46 7.99 10.31 -21.30
C ILE A 46 6.57 10.34 -20.72
N LEU A 47 6.41 9.73 -19.56
CA LEU A 47 5.18 9.79 -18.79
C LEU A 47 5.01 11.19 -18.20
N THR A 48 3.79 11.68 -18.23
CA THR A 48 3.38 12.86 -17.48
C THR A 48 3.47 12.58 -15.97
N ILE A 49 3.55 13.65 -15.19
CA ILE A 49 3.61 13.55 -13.73
C ILE A 49 2.32 12.90 -13.19
N GLU A 50 1.18 13.19 -13.82
CA GLU A 50 -0.11 12.61 -13.48
C GLU A 50 -0.14 11.09 -13.72
N GLU A 51 0.41 10.62 -14.84
CA GLU A 51 0.52 9.19 -15.14
C GLU A 51 1.43 8.47 -14.15
N LEU A 52 2.57 9.08 -13.81
CA LEU A 52 3.49 8.52 -12.80
C LEU A 52 2.83 8.39 -11.43
N ARG A 53 2.05 9.40 -11.03
CA ARG A 53 1.26 9.34 -9.77
C ARG A 53 0.23 8.23 -9.83
N ALA A 54 -0.53 8.13 -10.93
CA ALA A 54 -1.54 7.09 -11.10
C ALA A 54 -0.94 5.68 -10.99
N GLN A 55 0.26 5.47 -11.57
CA GLN A 55 0.99 4.22 -11.46
C GLN A 55 1.40 3.93 -10.00
N LEU A 56 2.01 4.91 -9.31
CA LEU A 56 2.42 4.75 -7.91
C LEU A 56 1.23 4.52 -6.96
N ASN A 57 0.05 5.04 -7.33
CA ASN A 57 -1.19 4.82 -6.57
C ASN A 57 -1.92 3.52 -6.96
N SER A 58 -1.30 2.62 -7.73
CA SER A 58 -1.85 1.35 -8.15
C SER A 58 -1.00 0.19 -7.65
N CYS A 59 -1.61 -0.94 -7.32
CA CYS A 59 -0.90 -2.14 -6.88
C CYS A 59 -0.03 -2.70 -8.01
N PHE A 60 1.26 -2.95 -7.77
CA PHE A 60 2.16 -3.50 -8.78
C PHE A 60 1.92 -5.00 -9.03
N THR A 61 1.37 -5.70 -8.05
CA THR A 61 1.07 -7.14 -8.15
C THR A 61 -0.22 -7.44 -8.90
N CYS A 62 -1.29 -6.65 -8.69
CA CYS A 62 -2.62 -6.96 -9.25
C CYS A 62 -3.26 -5.83 -10.06
N GLY A 63 -2.61 -4.66 -10.17
CA GLY A 63 -3.04 -3.56 -11.05
C GLY A 63 -4.23 -2.75 -10.56
N VAL A 64 -4.84 -3.08 -9.42
CA VAL A 64 -5.96 -2.28 -8.87
C VAL A 64 -5.48 -0.90 -8.45
N SER A 65 -6.32 0.11 -8.66
CA SER A 65 -6.03 1.49 -8.25
C SER A 65 -6.44 1.71 -6.79
N TRP A 66 -5.47 1.97 -5.92
CA TRP A 66 -5.74 2.27 -4.52
C TRP A 66 -6.32 3.67 -4.33
N SER A 67 -6.00 4.64 -5.20
CA SER A 67 -6.62 5.96 -5.18
C SER A 67 -8.10 5.95 -5.55
N ALA A 68 -8.56 4.93 -6.29
CA ALA A 68 -9.96 4.67 -6.57
C ALA A 68 -10.63 3.73 -5.53
N GLU A 69 -10.02 3.56 -4.35
CA GLU A 69 -10.49 2.67 -3.27
C GLU A 69 -10.62 1.18 -3.67
N HIS A 70 -10.01 0.76 -4.77
CA HIS A 70 -10.02 -0.64 -5.18
C HIS A 70 -8.94 -1.44 -4.49
N VAL A 71 -9.27 -2.68 -4.10
CA VAL A 71 -8.36 -3.62 -3.45
C VAL A 71 -8.65 -5.04 -3.93
N SER A 72 -7.61 -5.88 -3.94
CA SER A 72 -7.78 -7.33 -4.09
C SER A 72 -7.49 -8.00 -2.74
N LEU A 73 -8.44 -8.80 -2.25
CA LEU A 73 -8.33 -9.49 -0.96
C LEU A 73 -7.29 -10.62 -0.99
N ASP A 74 -7.06 -11.20 -2.17
CA ASP A 74 -6.10 -12.29 -2.38
C ASP A 74 -4.69 -11.78 -2.77
N CYS A 75 -4.46 -10.47 -2.68
CA CYS A 75 -3.19 -9.85 -3.03
C CYS A 75 -2.44 -9.39 -1.77
N SER A 76 -1.23 -9.92 -1.56
CA SER A 76 -0.39 -9.59 -0.40
C SER A 76 0.01 -8.11 -0.36
N GLU A 77 0.23 -7.48 -1.52
CA GLU A 77 0.57 -6.07 -1.63
C GLU A 77 -0.60 -5.15 -1.27
N CYS A 78 -1.84 -5.56 -1.61
CA CYS A 78 -3.04 -4.84 -1.19
C CYS A 78 -3.29 -4.98 0.31
N GLY A 79 -3.23 -6.20 0.84
CA GLY A 79 -3.42 -6.48 2.26
C GLY A 79 -4.78 -6.01 2.82
N GLY A 80 -5.82 -6.01 1.97
CA GLY A 80 -7.21 -5.76 2.36
C GLY A 80 -7.64 -4.29 2.50
N TYR A 81 -6.77 -3.32 2.29
CA TYR A 81 -7.08 -1.89 2.41
C TYR A 81 -6.58 -1.10 1.20
N SER A 82 -7.10 0.12 0.98
CA SER A 82 -6.62 1.03 -0.06
C SER A 82 -5.51 1.92 0.54
N LEU A 83 -5.44 3.22 0.21
CA LEU A 83 -4.36 4.08 0.70
C LEU A 83 -4.34 4.28 2.22
N GLU A 84 -5.44 3.97 2.89
CA GLU A 84 -5.61 4.21 4.32
C GLU A 84 -6.25 3.00 5.01
N ARG A 85 -5.93 2.85 6.31
CA ARG A 85 -6.58 1.85 7.15
C ARG A 85 -6.70 2.29 8.61
N PRO A 86 -7.61 1.67 9.38
CA PRO A 86 -7.63 1.82 10.82
C PRO A 86 -6.35 1.27 11.47
N CYS A 87 -6.01 1.81 12.64
CA CYS A 87 -4.84 1.40 13.40
C CYS A 87 -4.74 -0.13 13.56
N PRO A 88 -3.68 -0.78 13.03
CA PRO A 88 -3.48 -2.22 13.13
C PRO A 88 -3.09 -2.71 14.52
N LEU A 89 -2.63 -1.82 15.41
CA LEU A 89 -2.15 -2.19 16.74
C LEU A 89 -3.29 -2.32 17.77
N CYS A 90 -4.42 -1.65 17.52
CA CYS A 90 -5.56 -1.66 18.43
C CYS A 90 -6.89 -1.87 17.70
N ASP A 91 -6.85 -2.42 16.48
CA ASP A 91 -8.01 -2.67 15.63
C ASP A 91 -8.91 -1.44 15.47
N GLY A 92 -8.29 -0.27 15.28
CA GLY A 92 -8.99 1.00 15.08
C GLY A 92 -9.58 1.65 16.34
N ARG A 93 -9.46 1.07 17.54
CA ARG A 93 -10.02 1.65 18.79
C ARG A 93 -9.50 3.06 19.09
N CYS A 94 -8.28 3.38 18.68
CA CYS A 94 -7.69 4.69 18.88
C CYS A 94 -8.09 5.72 17.80
N HIS A 95 -8.87 5.32 16.80
CA HIS A 95 -9.31 6.13 15.65
C HIS A 95 -8.17 6.73 14.80
N ALA A 96 -6.92 6.33 15.03
CA ALA A 96 -5.79 6.76 14.21
C ALA A 96 -5.85 6.08 12.84
N ILE A 97 -5.64 6.87 11.80
CA ILE A 97 -5.57 6.41 10.41
C ILE A 97 -4.11 6.21 10.03
N TRP A 98 -3.82 5.04 9.48
CA TRP A 98 -2.50 4.68 9.00
C TRP A 98 -2.48 4.80 7.48
N LYS A 99 -1.46 5.47 6.96
CA LYS A 99 -1.28 5.68 5.51
C LYS A 99 -0.39 4.60 4.93
N ARG A 100 -0.72 4.15 3.72
CA ARG A 100 0.11 3.19 3.00
C ARG A 100 1.46 3.81 2.68
N ASP A 101 2.52 3.06 2.95
CA ASP A 101 3.86 3.33 2.44
C ASP A 101 3.95 2.75 1.03
N LEU A 102 3.78 3.58 0.00
CA LEU A 102 3.77 3.14 -1.40
C LEU A 102 5.11 2.52 -1.78
N THR A 103 6.20 3.21 -1.47
CA THR A 103 7.57 2.75 -1.76
C THR A 103 7.83 1.37 -1.15
N MET A 104 7.57 1.21 0.15
CA MET A 104 7.81 -0.08 0.81
C MET A 104 6.81 -1.16 0.40
N SER A 105 5.56 -0.78 0.07
CA SER A 105 4.57 -1.76 -0.39
C SER A 105 4.98 -2.35 -1.73
N HIS A 106 5.35 -1.52 -2.70
CA HIS A 106 5.85 -1.96 -3.99
C HIS A 106 7.16 -2.74 -3.87
N ALA A 107 8.13 -2.22 -3.10
CA ALA A 107 9.45 -2.86 -2.97
C ALA A 107 9.37 -4.26 -2.33
N SER A 108 8.40 -4.51 -1.46
CA SER A 108 8.26 -5.78 -0.75
C SER A 108 7.18 -6.71 -1.31
N GLY A 109 6.32 -6.23 -2.22
CA GLY A 109 5.12 -6.95 -2.68
C GLY A 109 4.12 -7.25 -1.54
N LYS A 110 4.17 -6.49 -0.44
CA LYS A 110 3.36 -6.69 0.77
C LYS A 110 2.82 -5.36 1.27
N ALA A 111 1.62 -5.34 1.86
CA ALA A 111 1.07 -4.11 2.42
C ALA A 111 1.95 -3.56 3.56
N ARG A 112 2.46 -2.33 3.39
CA ARG A 112 3.26 -1.60 4.38
C ARG A 112 2.59 -0.28 4.74
N TRP A 113 2.70 0.11 6.00
CA TRP A 113 1.91 1.19 6.59
C TRP A 113 2.78 2.08 7.49
N ILE A 114 2.53 3.39 7.41
CA ILE A 114 3.12 4.41 8.26
C ILE A 114 2.00 5.00 9.13
N GLY A 115 2.24 5.01 10.43
CA GLY A 115 1.34 5.58 11.41
C GLY A 115 1.76 5.20 12.82
N GLU A 116 1.06 5.77 13.79
CA GLU A 116 1.27 5.49 15.21
C GLU A 116 -0.08 5.19 15.85
N CYS A 117 -0.08 4.37 16.90
CA CYS A 117 -1.30 4.13 17.67
C CYS A 117 -1.42 5.19 18.77
N ALA A 118 -2.56 5.89 18.82
CA ALA A 118 -2.80 6.93 19.82
C ALA A 118 -2.98 6.38 21.25
N LEU A 119 -3.08 5.06 21.41
CA LEU A 119 -3.11 4.39 22.72
C LEU A 119 -1.72 3.90 23.17
N SER A 120 -0.70 3.93 22.30
CA SER A 120 0.67 3.54 22.68
C SER A 120 1.41 4.65 23.44
N CYS A 121 0.94 5.89 23.35
CA CYS A 121 1.39 6.94 24.26
C CYS A 121 0.61 6.77 25.56
N GLY A 122 1.21 6.10 26.56
CA GLY A 122 0.79 6.31 27.94
C GLY A 122 0.83 7.80 28.27
N PRO A 123 0.11 8.28 29.31
CA PRO A 123 0.14 9.70 29.65
C PRO A 123 1.60 10.15 29.73
N SER A 124 1.98 11.07 28.85
CA SER A 124 3.30 11.70 28.91
C SER A 124 3.40 12.33 30.29
N LEU A 125 4.20 11.73 31.18
CA LEU A 125 4.47 12.24 32.52
C LEU A 125 5.39 13.48 32.44
N GLU A 126 5.09 14.43 31.56
CA GLU A 126 5.84 15.69 31.44
C GLU A 126 5.10 16.88 32.04
N GLU A 127 4.07 16.66 32.87
CA GLU A 127 3.37 17.74 33.60
C GLU A 127 3.57 17.65 35.15
N SER A 128 4.50 16.83 35.66
CA SER A 128 4.61 16.65 37.12
C SER A 128 6.04 16.43 37.64
N LEU A 129 6.99 17.26 37.21
CA LEU A 129 8.32 17.35 37.85
C LEU A 129 8.69 18.77 38.32
N VAL A 130 7.69 19.61 38.59
CA VAL A 130 7.87 20.75 39.50
C VAL A 130 7.28 20.44 40.89
N PRO A 131 7.97 19.67 41.74
CA PRO A 131 7.81 19.83 43.18
C PRO A 131 9.08 20.41 43.81
N ALA A 132 8.93 21.64 44.32
CA ALA A 132 9.40 22.00 45.66
C ALA A 132 10.92 22.06 45.95
N LEU A 133 11.74 22.63 45.06
CA LEU A 133 13.15 22.96 45.39
C LEU A 133 13.41 24.42 45.82
N GLU A 134 12.39 25.17 46.23
CA GLU A 134 12.58 26.56 46.72
C GLU A 134 12.45 26.73 48.24
N LYS A 135 12.18 25.66 49.00
CA LYS A 135 11.90 25.75 50.46
C LYS A 135 12.99 25.15 51.36
N LEU A 136 14.28 25.35 51.06
CA LEU A 136 15.38 24.99 51.98
C LEU A 136 16.56 25.99 51.99
N ARG A 137 16.33 27.28 51.70
CA ARG A 137 17.32 28.33 51.98
C ARG A 137 16.79 29.35 52.99
N ALA A 138 16.69 28.92 54.24
CA ALA A 138 16.67 29.84 55.39
C ALA A 138 16.96 29.03 56.66
N THR A 139 18.25 28.80 56.96
CA THR A 139 18.85 28.84 58.32
C THR A 139 20.33 28.45 58.22
N SER A 140 21.23 29.42 58.19
CA SER A 140 22.51 29.40 58.91
C SER A 140 23.14 30.78 58.90
#